data_AF-A0A430CL31-F1
#
_entry.id   AF-A0A430CL31-F1
#
_cell.length_a   1.000
_cell.length_b   1.000
_cell.length_c   1.000
_cell.angle_alpha   90.00
_cell.angle_beta   90.00
_cell.angle_gamma   90.00
#
_symmetry.space_group_name_H-M   'P 1'
#
loop_
_entity.id
_entity.type
_entity.pdbx_description
1 polymer ?
#
loop_
_entity_poly.entity_id
_entity_poly.type
_entity_poly.pdbx_seq_one_letter_code
_entity_poly.pdbx_strand_id
1 'polypeptide(L)'
;MKSGPMTFVSTAGYPRRRADLGDIATTAVNLLKQRETGYPKAVGERKMTQDAADRGLRIMAAVAQLWRLVVDSAPLPDPSEWGQTFAAGWDEMREETAVIANRARQMARNNPDQRDLRVQAELAEALAWHHQPVAAGSGPHIWLAHEYNLWERGRTMS
;
A
#
# COMPACT_ATOMS: atom_id res chain seq x y z
N MET A 1 35.71 5.29 -2.91
CA MET A 1 34.65 6.17 -3.44
C MET A 1 33.64 6.41 -2.33
N LYS A 2 33.39 7.66 -1.95
CA LYS A 2 32.35 8.01 -0.97
C LYS A 2 31.04 8.14 -1.74
N SER A 3 30.10 7.20 -1.55
CA SER A 3 28.76 7.29 -2.12
C SER A 3 28.05 8.48 -1.48
N GLY A 4 27.73 9.50 -2.30
CA GLY A 4 26.94 10.64 -1.86
C GLY A 4 25.51 10.22 -1.47
N PRO A 5 24.78 11.05 -0.71
CA PRO A 5 23.40 10.76 -0.35
C PRO A 5 22.57 10.59 -1.63
N MET A 6 21.83 9.48 -1.73
CA MET A 6 20.90 9.23 -2.82
C MET A 6 19.83 10.33 -2.83
N THR A 7 20.00 11.32 -3.68
CA THR A 7 19.00 12.37 -3.91
C THR A 7 17.85 11.76 -4.73
N PHE A 8 16.78 11.34 -4.05
CA PHE A 8 15.51 10.98 -4.71
C PHE A 8 14.80 12.25 -5.20
N VAL A 9 15.35 12.93 -6.21
CA VAL A 9 14.67 14.03 -6.90
C VAL A 9 14.04 13.48 -8.17
N SER A 10 12.83 12.93 -8.03
CA SER A 10 11.95 12.76 -9.18
C SER A 10 10.92 13.88 -9.14
N THR A 11 10.89 14.69 -10.20
CA THR A 11 9.87 15.70 -10.49
C THR A 11 8.58 15.10 -11.04
N ALA A 12 8.49 13.75 -11.13
CA ALA A 12 7.24 13.08 -11.46
C ALA A 12 6.29 13.22 -10.27
N GLY A 13 5.25 14.04 -10.43
CA GLY A 13 4.17 14.17 -9.47
C GLY A 13 3.49 12.83 -9.26
N TYR A 14 3.89 12.11 -8.21
CA TYR A 14 3.09 11.34 -7.26
C TYR A 14 4.01 10.38 -6.46
N PRO A 15 3.71 10.14 -5.17
CA PRO A 15 2.63 10.72 -4.39
C PRO A 15 3.13 11.92 -3.57
N ARG A 16 2.25 12.92 -3.45
CA ARG A 16 2.39 14.13 -2.60
C ARG A 16 2.51 13.85 -1.09
N ARG A 17 2.70 12.60 -0.68
CA ARG A 17 2.44 12.11 0.69
C ARG A 17 3.49 11.12 1.21
N ARG A 18 4.76 11.27 0.82
CA ARG A 18 5.86 10.51 1.46
C ARG A 18 5.93 10.74 2.98
N ALA A 19 5.42 11.89 3.45
CA ALA A 19 5.34 12.23 4.86
C ALA A 19 4.11 11.63 5.59
N ASP A 20 3.11 11.10 4.86
CA ASP A 20 1.83 10.66 5.46
C ASP A 20 1.75 9.14 5.57
N LEU A 21 2.84 8.47 5.97
CA LEU A 21 2.86 7.00 6.10
C LEU A 21 1.75 6.47 7.02
N GLY A 22 1.41 7.24 8.06
CA GLY A 22 0.31 6.93 8.97
C GLY A 22 -1.08 6.96 8.31
N ASP A 23 -1.34 7.93 7.43
CA ASP A 23 -2.61 8.02 6.71
C ASP A 23 -2.72 6.89 5.68
N ILE A 24 -1.62 6.56 4.99
CA ILE A 24 -1.59 5.45 4.03
C ILE A 24 -1.85 4.11 4.74
N ALA A 25 -1.22 3.88 5.89
CA ALA A 25 -1.48 2.69 6.71
C ALA A 25 -2.94 2.64 7.18
N THR A 26 -3.48 3.77 7.62
CA THR A 26 -4.89 3.88 8.03
C THR A 26 -5.82 3.56 6.87
N THR A 27 -5.52 4.02 5.65
CA THR A 27 -6.27 3.66 4.43
C THR A 27 -6.23 2.16 4.16
N ALA A 28 -5.08 1.50 4.29
CA ALA A 28 -4.98 0.04 4.13
C ALA A 28 -5.89 -0.72 5.12
N VAL A 29 -5.88 -0.32 6.40
CA VAL A 29 -6.75 -0.91 7.43
C VAL A 29 -8.23 -0.66 7.13
N ASN A 30 -8.59 0.56 6.70
CA ASN A 30 -9.98 0.89 6.37
C ASN A 30 -10.48 0.10 5.16
N LEU A 31 -9.63 -0.10 4.14
CA LEU A 31 -9.96 -0.93 2.98
C LEU A 31 -10.19 -2.39 3.38
N LEU A 32 -9.40 -2.94 4.32
CA LEU A 32 -9.66 -4.28 4.86
C LEU A 32 -11.02 -4.35 5.56
N LYS A 33 -11.31 -3.41 6.47
CA LYS A 33 -12.60 -3.34 7.18
C LYS A 33 -13.80 -3.22 6.23
N GLN A 34 -13.66 -2.44 5.16
CA GLN A 34 -14.69 -2.32 4.12
C GLN A 34 -14.97 -3.66 3.42
N ARG A 35 -13.94 -4.48 3.20
CA ARG A 35 -14.11 -5.82 2.62
C ARG A 35 -14.73 -6.78 3.60
N GLU A 36 -14.25 -6.82 4.84
CA GLU A 36 -14.78 -7.68 5.91
C GLU A 36 -16.28 -7.44 6.13
N THR A 37 -16.72 -6.19 6.03
CA THR A 37 -18.14 -5.81 6.17
C THR A 37 -18.95 -5.98 4.88
N GLY A 38 -18.37 -5.67 3.73
CA GLY A 38 -19.09 -5.63 2.45
C GLY A 38 -19.14 -6.96 1.70
N TYR A 39 -18.10 -7.79 1.78
CA TYR A 39 -18.00 -9.03 1.01
C TYR A 39 -19.06 -10.06 1.38
N PRO A 40 -19.39 -10.32 2.66
CA PRO A 40 -20.44 -11.29 3.00
C PRO A 40 -21.77 -10.97 2.31
N LYS A 41 -22.14 -9.69 2.27
CA LYS A 41 -23.33 -9.22 1.55
C LYS A 41 -23.21 -9.43 0.04
N ALA A 42 -22.06 -9.08 -0.56
CA ALA A 42 -21.84 -9.24 -1.99
C ALA A 42 -21.85 -10.71 -2.44
N VAL A 43 -21.34 -11.63 -1.61
CA VAL A 43 -21.43 -13.08 -1.82
C VAL A 43 -22.88 -13.55 -1.72
N GLY A 44 -23.60 -13.14 -0.66
CA GLY A 44 -25.02 -13.46 -0.49
C GLY A 44 -25.89 -12.98 -1.66
N GLU A 45 -25.57 -11.82 -2.23
CA GLU A 45 -26.21 -11.25 -3.42
C GLU A 45 -25.68 -11.81 -4.76
N ARG A 46 -24.77 -12.79 -4.74
CA ARG A 46 -24.13 -13.40 -5.93
C ARG A 46 -23.41 -12.40 -6.85
N LYS A 47 -22.99 -11.25 -6.31
CA LYS A 47 -22.18 -10.25 -7.03
C LYS A 47 -20.69 -10.61 -7.05
N MET A 48 -20.29 -11.57 -6.21
CA MET A 48 -18.96 -12.18 -6.19
C MET A 48 -19.05 -13.62 -5.66
N THR A 49 -18.05 -14.44 -5.99
CA THR A 49 -17.91 -15.79 -5.42
C THR A 49 -17.25 -15.73 -4.03
N GLN A 50 -17.45 -16.77 -3.22
CA GLN A 50 -16.76 -16.91 -1.93
C GLN A 50 -15.24 -16.92 -2.12
N ASP A 51 -14.72 -17.67 -3.08
CA ASP A 51 -13.28 -17.72 -3.37
C ASP A 51 -12.68 -16.35 -3.71
N ALA A 52 -13.43 -15.52 -4.46
CA ALA A 52 -12.99 -14.16 -4.79
C ALA A 52 -12.96 -13.26 -3.54
N ALA A 53 -13.95 -13.40 -2.66
CA ALA A 53 -13.99 -12.70 -1.38
C ALA A 53 -12.80 -13.11 -0.49
N ASP A 54 -12.56 -14.41 -0.34
CA ASP A 54 -11.49 -14.97 0.49
C ASP A 54 -10.11 -14.54 -0.02
N ARG A 55 -9.89 -14.60 -1.35
CA ARG A 55 -8.67 -14.08 -1.98
C ARG A 55 -8.50 -12.60 -1.70
N GLY A 56 -9.55 -11.80 -1.88
CA GLY A 56 -9.50 -10.35 -1.67
C GLY A 56 -9.26 -9.95 -0.21
N LEU A 57 -9.76 -10.72 0.76
CA LEU A 57 -9.52 -10.54 2.19
C LEU A 57 -8.08 -10.91 2.55
N ARG A 58 -7.59 -12.06 2.09
CA ARG A 58 -6.21 -12.51 2.32
C ARG A 58 -5.20 -11.45 1.85
N ILE A 59 -5.34 -10.97 0.62
CA ILE A 59 -4.40 -9.99 0.06
C ILE A 59 -4.45 -8.67 0.83
N MET A 60 -5.64 -8.16 1.18
CA MET A 60 -5.70 -6.90 1.93
C MET A 60 -5.30 -7.01 3.39
N ALA A 61 -5.48 -8.17 4.02
CA ALA A 61 -4.92 -8.44 5.33
C ALA A 61 -3.38 -8.35 5.28
N ALA A 62 -2.77 -8.94 4.25
CA ALA A 62 -1.34 -8.85 4.01
C ALA A 62 -0.85 -7.41 3.83
N VAL A 63 -1.54 -6.61 3.00
CA VAL A 63 -1.24 -5.19 2.80
C VAL A 63 -1.34 -4.41 4.11
N ALA A 64 -2.42 -4.59 4.87
CA ALA A 64 -2.62 -3.90 6.15
C ALA A 64 -1.54 -4.28 7.17
N GLN A 65 -1.16 -5.55 7.24
CA GLN A 65 -0.10 -6.03 8.12
C GLN A 65 1.28 -5.45 7.74
N LEU A 66 1.62 -5.43 6.45
CA LEU A 66 2.86 -4.83 5.96
C LEU A 66 2.95 -3.35 6.37
N TRP A 67 1.88 -2.59 6.15
CA TRP A 67 1.85 -1.17 6.51
C TRP A 67 1.91 -0.92 8.01
N ARG A 68 1.36 -1.83 8.82
CA ARG A 68 1.51 -1.77 10.28
C ARG A 68 2.98 -1.85 10.69
N LEU A 69 3.74 -2.80 10.12
CA LEU A 69 5.17 -2.92 10.41
C LEU A 69 5.95 -1.65 10.01
N VAL A 70 5.58 -1.03 8.88
CA VAL A 70 6.18 0.23 8.42
C VAL A 70 5.99 1.35 9.44
N VAL A 71 4.74 1.60 9.87
CA VAL A 71 4.47 2.70 10.81
C VAL A 71 5.00 2.41 12.21
N ASP A 72 5.00 1.15 12.63
CA ASP A 72 5.57 0.70 13.91
C ASP A 72 7.12 0.69 13.87
N SER A 73 7.73 0.95 12.70
CA SER A 73 9.18 0.89 12.49
C SER A 73 9.77 -0.47 12.91
N ALA A 74 9.01 -1.54 12.70
CA ALA A 74 9.44 -2.90 12.95
C ALA A 74 10.22 -3.43 11.74
N PRO A 75 11.18 -4.37 11.91
CA PRO A 75 11.87 -4.98 10.78
C PRO A 75 10.89 -5.56 9.75
N LEU A 76 11.18 -5.34 8.46
CA LEU A 76 10.44 -5.97 7.36
C LEU A 76 11.24 -7.18 6.84
N PRO A 77 10.57 -8.31 6.54
CA PRO A 77 11.19 -9.42 5.81
C PRO A 77 11.53 -9.00 4.38
N ASP A 78 12.43 -9.73 3.73
CA ASP A 78 12.77 -9.50 2.32
C ASP A 78 11.50 -9.67 1.45
N PRO A 79 11.30 -8.85 0.39
CA PRO A 79 10.15 -8.97 -0.50
C PRO A 79 9.90 -10.38 -1.05
N SER A 80 10.95 -11.20 -1.23
CA SER A 80 10.84 -12.60 -1.67
C SER A 80 10.18 -13.51 -0.62
N GLU A 81 10.19 -13.13 0.66
CA GLU A 81 9.65 -13.90 1.78
C GLU A 81 8.21 -13.49 2.14
N TRP A 82 7.67 -12.45 1.50
CA TRP A 82 6.35 -11.89 1.83
C TRP A 82 5.21 -12.89 1.63
N GLY A 83 5.31 -13.76 0.62
CA GLY A 83 4.33 -14.82 0.38
C GLY A 83 4.18 -15.76 1.58
N GLN A 84 5.28 -16.10 2.25
CA GLN A 84 5.26 -16.93 3.46
C GLN A 84 4.85 -16.12 4.69
N THR A 85 5.33 -14.88 4.83
CA THR A 85 5.13 -14.09 6.04
C THR A 85 3.73 -13.51 6.16
N PHE A 86 3.16 -13.04 5.04
CA PHE A 86 1.89 -12.32 5.01
C PHE A 86 0.77 -13.12 4.31
N ALA A 87 1.05 -14.37 3.92
CA ALA A 87 0.17 -15.22 3.13
C ALA A 87 -0.22 -14.63 1.76
N ALA A 88 0.44 -13.57 1.28
CA ALA A 88 0.28 -13.03 -0.07
C ALA A 88 1.62 -12.51 -0.59
N GLY A 89 1.94 -12.82 -1.85
CA GLY A 89 3.17 -12.36 -2.47
C GLY A 89 3.15 -10.88 -2.81
N TRP A 90 4.32 -10.27 -3.03
CA TRP A 90 4.41 -8.87 -3.42
C TRP A 90 3.62 -8.56 -4.70
N ASP A 91 3.69 -9.41 -5.73
CA ASP A 91 2.94 -9.21 -6.96
C ASP A 91 1.42 -9.16 -6.73
N GLU A 92 0.88 -10.03 -5.87
CA GLU A 92 -0.55 -10.00 -5.53
C GLU A 92 -0.94 -8.69 -4.85
N MET A 93 -0.13 -8.22 -3.89
CA MET A 93 -0.37 -6.94 -3.20
C MET A 93 -0.28 -5.75 -4.17
N ARG A 94 0.71 -5.77 -5.08
CA ARG A 94 0.92 -4.72 -6.09
C ARG A 94 -0.25 -4.63 -7.06
N GLU A 95 -0.71 -5.76 -7.58
CA GLU A 95 -1.87 -5.81 -8.46
C GLU A 95 -3.14 -5.33 -7.76
N GLU A 96 -3.38 -5.82 -6.54
CA GLU A 96 -4.58 -5.48 -5.77
C GLU A 96 -4.64 -3.98 -5.44
N THR A 97 -3.52 -3.41 -4.99
CA THR A 97 -3.45 -1.97 -4.68
C THR A 97 -3.60 -1.10 -5.93
N ALA A 98 -3.09 -1.54 -7.09
CA ALA A 98 -3.33 -0.86 -8.36
C ALA A 98 -4.82 -0.86 -8.77
N VAL A 99 -5.53 -1.98 -8.56
CA VAL A 99 -6.99 -2.06 -8.81
C VAL A 99 -7.74 -1.10 -7.88
N ILE A 100 -7.37 -1.04 -6.60
CA ILE A 100 -7.98 -0.13 -5.62
C ILE A 100 -7.77 1.33 -6.04
N ALA A 101 -6.54 1.72 -6.38
CA ALA A 101 -6.22 3.07 -6.83
C ALA A 101 -7.03 3.48 -8.07
N ASN A 102 -7.13 2.59 -9.06
CA ASN A 102 -7.92 2.86 -10.26
C ASN A 102 -9.41 3.06 -9.96
N ARG A 103 -10.00 2.20 -9.10
CA ARG A 103 -11.40 2.33 -8.68
C ARG A 103 -11.66 3.62 -7.90
N ALA A 104 -10.78 3.95 -6.95
CA ALA A 104 -10.90 5.17 -6.14
C ALA A 104 -10.80 6.43 -7.02
N ARG A 105 -9.83 6.45 -7.95
CA ARG A 105 -9.69 7.52 -8.94
C ARG A 105 -10.93 7.68 -9.81
N GLN A 106 -11.51 6.58 -10.31
CA GLN A 106 -12.73 6.63 -11.11
C GLN A 106 -13.90 7.18 -10.29
N MET A 107 -14.06 6.73 -9.05
CA MET A 107 -15.11 7.20 -8.15
C MET A 107 -14.99 8.71 -7.87
N ALA A 108 -13.79 9.20 -7.60
CA ALA A 108 -13.52 10.63 -7.38
C ALA A 108 -13.78 11.46 -8.64
N ARG A 109 -13.40 10.96 -9.84
CA ARG A 109 -13.67 11.63 -11.11
C ARG A 109 -15.16 11.76 -11.40
N ASN A 110 -15.94 10.73 -11.07
CA ASN A 110 -17.38 10.72 -11.27
C ASN A 110 -18.14 11.59 -10.25
N ASN A 111 -17.49 11.98 -9.14
CA ASN A 111 -18.09 12.75 -8.05
C ASN A 111 -17.18 13.93 -7.66
N PRO A 112 -16.96 14.91 -8.56
CA PRO A 112 -15.91 15.92 -8.40
C PRO A 112 -16.09 16.83 -7.17
N ASP A 113 -17.33 17.06 -6.74
CA ASP A 113 -17.64 17.92 -5.59
C ASP A 113 -17.40 17.23 -4.25
N GLN A 114 -17.27 15.90 -4.23
CA GLN A 114 -17.02 15.13 -3.02
C GLN A 114 -15.53 15.16 -2.66
N ARG A 115 -15.17 16.08 -1.76
CA ARG A 115 -13.80 16.22 -1.26
C ARG A 115 -13.24 14.91 -0.69
N ASP A 116 -14.03 14.17 0.08
CA ASP A 116 -13.57 12.95 0.74
C ASP A 116 -13.19 11.86 -0.26
N LEU A 117 -13.95 11.73 -1.35
CA LEU A 117 -13.62 10.77 -2.42
C LEU A 117 -12.30 11.12 -3.12
N ARG A 118 -12.00 12.42 -3.29
CA ARG A 118 -10.71 12.86 -3.83
C ARG A 118 -9.56 12.51 -2.90
N VAL A 119 -9.71 12.76 -1.59
CA VAL A 119 -8.69 12.41 -0.59
C VAL A 119 -8.46 10.90 -0.55
N GLN A 120 -9.53 10.10 -0.56
CA GLN A 120 -9.40 8.64 -0.60
C GLN A 120 -8.71 8.15 -1.87
N ALA A 121 -8.97 8.77 -3.02
CA ALA A 121 -8.26 8.46 -4.26
C ALA A 121 -6.76 8.77 -4.16
N GLU A 122 -6.38 9.93 -3.62
CA GLU A 122 -4.97 10.28 -3.42
C GLU A 122 -4.25 9.28 -2.50
N LEU A 123 -4.88 8.87 -1.40
CA LEU A 123 -4.31 7.90 -0.46
C LEU A 123 -4.21 6.49 -1.07
N ALA A 124 -5.22 6.06 -1.84
CA ALA A 124 -5.18 4.80 -2.57
C ALA A 124 -4.09 4.79 -3.65
N GLU A 125 -3.90 5.91 -4.36
CA GLU A 125 -2.81 6.06 -5.33
C GLU A 125 -1.43 6.03 -4.66
N ALA A 126 -1.29 6.67 -3.50
CA ALA A 126 -0.06 6.59 -2.71
C ALA A 126 0.22 5.16 -2.25
N LEU A 127 -0.80 4.46 -1.74
CA LEU A 127 -0.72 3.05 -1.35
C LEU A 127 -0.22 2.19 -2.52
N ALA A 128 -0.80 2.35 -3.70
CA ALA A 128 -0.40 1.59 -4.89
C ALA A 128 1.01 1.91 -5.38
N TRP A 129 1.41 3.19 -5.31
CA TRP A 129 2.76 3.61 -5.68
C TRP A 129 3.83 2.95 -4.81
N HIS A 130 3.59 2.86 -3.50
CA HIS A 130 4.50 2.22 -2.57
C HIS A 130 4.73 0.71 -2.86
N HIS A 131 3.77 0.05 -3.51
CA HIS A 131 3.91 -1.33 -3.94
C HIS A 131 4.52 -1.49 -5.34
N GLN A 132 4.80 -0.40 -6.07
CA GLN A 132 5.50 -0.50 -7.35
C GLN A 132 6.99 -0.75 -7.16
N PRO A 133 7.65 -1.43 -8.11
CA PRO A 133 9.12 -1.52 -8.14
C PRO A 133 9.73 -0.12 -8.24
N VAL A 134 10.90 0.08 -7.62
CA VAL A 134 11.65 1.35 -7.74
C VAL A 134 12.22 1.53 -9.15
N ALA A 135 12.69 0.44 -9.73
CA ALA A 135 13.13 0.26 -11.11
C ALA A 135 12.76 -1.16 -11.58
N ALA A 136 12.77 -1.40 -12.89
CA ALA A 136 12.50 -2.74 -13.45
C ALA A 136 13.43 -3.80 -12.81
N GLY A 137 12.86 -4.86 -12.25
CA GLY A 137 13.59 -5.93 -11.57
C GLY A 137 14.05 -5.64 -10.14
N SER A 138 13.72 -4.48 -9.57
CA SER A 138 14.02 -4.14 -8.16
C SER A 138 12.84 -4.40 -7.22
N GLY A 139 13.09 -4.37 -5.92
CA GLY A 139 12.05 -4.44 -4.88
C GLY A 139 11.15 -3.19 -4.82
N PRO A 140 10.10 -3.24 -3.98
CA PRO A 140 9.11 -2.18 -3.90
C PRO A 140 9.59 -0.94 -3.17
N HIS A 141 9.01 0.21 -3.53
CA HIS A 141 9.27 1.49 -2.86
C HIS A 141 9.06 1.44 -1.34
N ILE A 142 8.05 0.71 -0.87
CA ILE A 142 7.74 0.59 0.57
C ILE A 142 8.89 -0.03 1.37
N TRP A 143 9.60 -1.00 0.79
CA TRP A 143 10.70 -1.68 1.45
C TRP A 143 11.91 -0.74 1.58
N LEU A 144 12.32 -0.09 0.48
CA LEU A 144 13.43 0.88 0.52
C LEU A 144 13.12 2.11 1.39
N ALA A 145 11.89 2.61 1.35
CA ALA A 145 11.47 3.74 2.20
C ALA A 145 11.55 3.37 3.69
N HIS A 146 11.19 2.13 4.03
CA HIS A 146 11.27 1.62 5.39
C HIS A 146 12.72 1.44 5.87
N GLU A 147 13.57 0.84 5.04
CA GLU A 147 15.01 0.70 5.36
C GLU A 147 15.66 2.06 5.62
N TYR A 148 15.36 3.06 4.78
CA TYR A 148 15.85 4.42 4.99
C TYR A 148 15.36 5.03 6.31
N ASN A 149 14.07 4.84 6.65
CA ASN A 149 13.51 5.35 7.91
C ASN A 149 14.17 4.70 9.14
N LEU A 150 14.45 3.40 9.10
CA LEU A 150 15.17 2.72 10.18
C LEU A 150 16.60 3.24 10.31
N TRP A 151 17.30 3.44 9.19
CA TRP A 151 18.65 4.00 9.18
C TRP A 151 18.70 5.42 9.76
N GLU A 152 17.79 6.32 9.34
CA GLU A 152 17.71 7.68 9.88
C GLU A 152 17.47 7.70 11.39
N ARG A 153 16.59 6.81 11.90
CA ARG A 153 16.35 6.68 13.35
C ARG A 153 17.60 6.21 14.10
N GLY A 154 18.32 5.22 13.56
CA GLY A 154 19.57 4.76 14.15
C GLY A 154 20.63 5.87 14.21
N ARG A 155 20.68 6.71 13.17
CA ARG A 155 21.60 7.85 13.07
C ARG A 155 21.28 8.98 14.05
N THR A 156 20.01 9.24 14.35
CA THR A 156 19.61 10.32 15.29
C THR A 156 19.70 9.93 16.76
N MET A 157 19.72 8.62 17.06
CA MET A 157 19.90 8.08 18.41
C MET A 157 21.38 7.84 18.79
N SER A 158 22.30 8.00 17.84
CA SER A 158 23.76 7.87 18.04
C SER A 158 24.42 9.25 18.16
#